data_AF-A0A2E0QUA2-F1
#
_entry.id   AF-A0A2E0QUA2-F1
#
_cell.length_a   1.000
_cell.length_b   1.000
_cell.length_c   1.000
_cell.angle_alpha   90.00
_cell.angle_beta   90.00
_cell.angle_gamma   90.00
#
_symmetry.space_group_name_H-M   'P 1'
#
loop_
_entity.id
_entity.type
_entity.pdbx_description
1 polymer ?
#
loop_
_entity_poly.entity_id
_entity_poly.type
_entity_poly.pdbx_seq_one_letter_code
_entity_poly.pdbx_strand_id
1 'polypeptide(L)'
;MNYRRSILTIFLSGIIFSLLGGTIGFLLGKFLPDYYQGVFSAGQNPEFNPIAVGVGQGVTQGLMAGIAIGLIVIIIDVLSQARRHRKD
;
A
#
# COMPACT_ATOMS: atom_id res chain seq x y z
N MET A 1 -10.05 -5.73 20.38
CA MET A 1 -10.75 -5.86 19.09
C MET A 1 -11.05 -7.33 18.77
N ASN A 2 -12.22 -7.66 18.20
CA ASN A 2 -12.60 -9.04 17.88
C ASN A 2 -11.90 -9.49 16.57
N TYR A 3 -11.58 -10.78 16.42
CA TYR A 3 -10.84 -11.32 15.26
C TYR A 3 -11.39 -10.87 13.89
N ARG A 4 -12.72 -10.82 13.74
CA ARG A 4 -13.39 -10.35 12.51
C ARG A 4 -13.03 -8.91 12.18
N ARG A 5 -12.98 -8.03 13.19
CA ARG A 5 -12.63 -6.62 13.01
C ARG A 5 -11.16 -6.49 12.63
N SER A 6 -10.27 -7.27 13.24
CA SER A 6 -8.84 -7.26 12.89
C SER A 6 -8.60 -7.65 11.43
N ILE A 7 -9.21 -8.76 10.97
CA ILE A 7 -9.11 -9.20 9.57
C ILE A 7 -9.66 -8.12 8.63
N LEU A 8 -10.80 -7.55 8.97
CA LEU A 8 -11.45 -6.51 8.17
C LEU A 8 -10.60 -5.22 8.11
N THR A 9 -9.94 -4.84 9.21
CA THR A 9 -9.01 -3.70 9.23
C THR A 9 -7.82 -3.93 8.30
N ILE A 10 -7.17 -5.10 8.33
CA ILE A 10 -6.04 -5.41 7.43
C ILE A 10 -6.52 -5.37 5.97
N PHE A 11 -7.66 -6.00 5.69
CA PHE A 11 -8.19 -6.09 4.33
C PHE A 11 -8.57 -4.72 3.77
N LEU A 12 -9.31 -3.91 4.54
CA LEU A 12 -9.66 -2.54 4.13
C LEU A 12 -8.44 -1.65 3.97
N SER A 13 -7.46 -1.76 4.87
CA SER A 13 -6.21 -1.01 4.76
C SER A 13 -5.47 -1.40 3.48
N GLY A 14 -5.36 -2.70 3.18
CA GLY A 14 -4.78 -3.20 1.93
C GLY A 14 -5.47 -2.64 0.69
N ILE A 15 -6.81 -2.67 0.64
CA ILE A 15 -7.59 -2.13 -0.49
C ILE A 15 -7.38 -0.62 -0.65
N ILE A 16 -7.55 0.15 0.44
CA ILE A 16 -7.46 1.61 0.39
C ILE A 16 -6.08 2.03 -0.09
N PHE A 17 -5.02 1.48 0.48
CA PHE A 17 -3.66 1.85 0.08
C PHE A 17 -3.31 1.32 -1.32
N SER A 18 -3.81 0.16 -1.72
CA SER A 18 -3.66 -0.35 -3.10
C SER A 18 -4.31 0.59 -4.12
N LEU A 19 -5.53 1.08 -3.86
CA LEU A 19 -6.21 2.04 -4.71
C LEU A 19 -5.47 3.38 -4.76
N LEU A 20 -5.02 3.89 -3.61
CA LEU A 20 -4.23 5.12 -3.54
C LEU A 20 -2.91 4.99 -4.29
N GLY A 21 -2.16 3.91 -4.03
CA GLY A 21 -0.89 3.64 -4.69
C GLY A 21 -1.06 3.46 -6.19
N GLY A 22 -2.07 2.70 -6.64
CA GLY A 22 -2.41 2.54 -8.05
C GLY A 22 -2.80 3.85 -8.72
N THR A 23 -3.56 4.71 -8.03
CA THR A 23 -3.93 6.04 -8.53
C THR A 23 -2.69 6.93 -8.67
N ILE A 24 -1.82 6.96 -7.66
CA ILE A 24 -0.57 7.72 -7.71
C ILE A 24 0.32 7.20 -8.84
N GLY A 25 0.46 5.89 -8.96
CA GLY A 25 1.23 5.25 -10.02
C GLY A 25 0.69 5.53 -11.42
N PHE A 26 -0.64 5.53 -11.58
CA PHE A 26 -1.30 5.97 -12.82
C PHE A 26 -0.97 7.43 -13.15
N LEU A 27 -1.09 8.34 -12.16
CA LEU A 27 -0.79 9.75 -12.34
C LEU A 27 0.67 9.97 -12.73
N LEU A 28 1.62 9.29 -12.06
CA LEU A 28 3.03 9.35 -12.42
C LEU A 28 3.28 8.82 -13.84
N GLY A 29 2.70 7.68 -14.20
CA GLY A 29 2.88 7.10 -15.54
C GLY A 29 2.29 7.96 -16.64
N LYS A 30 1.20 8.68 -16.36
CA LYS A 30 0.51 9.56 -17.32
C LYS A 30 1.17 10.93 -17.46
N PHE A 31 1.55 11.56 -16.35
CA PHE A 31 2.02 12.95 -16.33
C PHE A 31 3.55 13.09 -16.26
N LEU A 32 4.25 12.05 -15.80
CA LEU A 32 5.71 12.01 -15.64
C LEU A 32 6.27 10.70 -16.20
N PRO A 33 6.04 10.37 -17.49
CA PRO A 33 6.50 9.10 -18.07
C PRO A 33 8.02 8.90 -17.95
N ASP A 34 8.79 9.99 -18.04
CA ASP A 34 10.24 10.00 -17.91
C ASP A 34 10.73 9.56 -16.52
N TYR A 35 9.89 9.72 -15.48
CA TYR A 35 10.21 9.21 -14.13
C TYR A 35 10.42 7.70 -14.17
N TYR A 36 9.47 6.96 -14.75
CA TYR A 36 9.58 5.51 -14.83
C TYR A 36 10.63 5.08 -15.84
N GLN A 37 10.85 5.84 -16.91
CA GLN A 37 11.92 5.54 -17.87
C GLN A 37 13.32 5.72 -17.28
N GLY A 38 13.51 6.69 -16.39
CA GLY A 38 14.78 6.90 -15.68
C GLY A 38 15.01 5.94 -14.52
N VAL A 39 13.93 5.51 -13.86
CA VAL A 39 13.99 4.58 -12.70
C VAL A 39 14.21 3.13 -13.14
N PHE A 40 13.61 2.72 -14.25
CA PHE A 40 13.70 1.35 -14.76
C PHE A 40 14.70 1.25 -15.91
N SER A 41 15.65 0.31 -15.84
CA SER A 41 16.62 0.09 -16.92
C SER A 41 15.97 -0.28 -18.26
N ALA A 42 14.75 -0.85 -18.22
CA ALA A 42 13.94 -1.14 -19.40
C ALA A 42 13.24 0.09 -20.00
N GLY A 43 13.40 1.27 -19.40
CA GLY A 43 12.73 2.52 -19.78
C GLY A 43 13.01 3.00 -21.20
N GLN A 44 14.13 2.57 -21.79
CA GLN A 44 14.46 2.88 -23.20
C GLN A 44 13.90 1.87 -24.21
N ASN A 45 13.24 0.81 -23.74
CA ASN A 45 12.58 -0.13 -24.66
C ASN A 45 11.32 0.57 -25.25
N PRO A 46 11.14 0.58 -26.59
CA PRO A 46 9.92 1.10 -27.22
C PRO A 46 8.63 0.41 -26.76
N GLU A 47 8.69 -0.79 -26.20
CA GLU A 47 7.56 -1.50 -25.60
C GLU A 47 7.30 -1.11 -24.13
N PHE A 48 8.13 -0.25 -23.54
CA PHE A 48 7.96 0.20 -22.17
C PHE A 48 6.71 1.08 -22.04
N ASN A 49 5.78 0.65 -21.18
CA ASN A 49 4.58 1.41 -20.87
C ASN A 49 4.65 1.97 -19.43
N PRO A 50 4.98 3.27 -19.27
CA PRO A 50 5.09 3.92 -17.96
C PRO A 50 3.81 3.82 -17.11
N ILE A 51 2.64 3.83 -17.75
CA ILE A 51 1.34 3.75 -17.06
C ILE A 51 1.15 2.35 -16.48
N ALA A 52 1.42 1.29 -17.25
CA ALA A 52 1.28 -0.08 -16.80
C ALA A 52 2.23 -0.39 -15.63
N VAL A 53 3.49 0.06 -15.75
CA VAL A 53 4.50 -0.07 -14.68
C VAL A 53 4.07 0.71 -13.44
N GLY A 54 3.64 1.97 -13.61
CA GLY A 54 3.22 2.81 -12.50
C GLY A 54 2.02 2.23 -11.75
N VAL A 55 0.98 1.79 -12.45
CA VAL A 55 -0.18 1.14 -11.84
C VAL A 55 0.22 -0.14 -11.12
N GLY A 56 0.98 -1.03 -11.78
CA GLY A 56 1.39 -2.31 -11.18
C GLY A 56 2.25 -2.12 -9.92
N GLN A 57 3.23 -1.22 -9.99
CA GLN A 57 4.07 -0.88 -8.84
C GLN A 57 3.24 -0.23 -7.73
N GLY A 58 2.41 0.76 -8.09
CA GLY A 58 1.58 1.50 -7.15
C GLY A 58 0.59 0.61 -6.39
N VAL A 59 -0.11 -0.27 -7.09
CA VAL A 59 -1.03 -1.26 -6.50
C VAL A 59 -0.28 -2.18 -5.53
N THR A 60 0.87 -2.71 -5.95
CA THR A 60 1.64 -3.67 -5.14
C THR A 60 2.22 -3.01 -3.89
N GLN A 61 2.86 -1.85 -4.03
CA GLN A 61 3.43 -1.11 -2.91
C GLN A 61 2.34 -0.59 -1.97
N GLY A 62 1.23 -0.10 -2.54
CA GLY A 62 0.05 0.29 -1.79
C GLY A 62 -0.51 -0.86 -0.96
N LEU A 63 -0.71 -2.03 -1.56
CA LEU A 63 -1.20 -3.20 -0.83
C LEU A 63 -0.28 -3.59 0.34
N MET A 64 1.02 -3.65 0.11
CA MET A 64 2.00 -4.00 1.14
C MET A 64 2.03 -2.97 2.27
N ALA A 65 2.00 -1.68 1.93
CA ALA A 65 1.93 -0.59 2.92
C ALA A 65 0.62 -0.67 3.73
N GLY A 66 -0.52 -0.92 3.07
CA GLY A 66 -1.82 -1.06 3.72
C GLY A 66 -1.86 -2.24 4.70
N ILE A 67 -1.30 -3.40 4.32
CA ILE A 67 -1.17 -4.55 5.22
C ILE A 67 -0.28 -4.20 6.42
N ALA A 68 0.88 -3.59 6.20
CA ALA A 68 1.80 -3.20 7.27
C ALA A 68 1.13 -2.23 8.25
N ILE A 69 0.41 -1.22 7.76
CA ILE A 69 -0.33 -0.26 8.58
C ILE A 69 -1.46 -0.95 9.35
N GLY A 70 -2.23 -1.83 8.69
CA GLY A 70 -3.29 -2.60 9.34
C GLY A 70 -2.76 -3.46 10.50
N LEU A 71 -1.59 -4.09 10.32
CA LEU A 71 -0.91 -4.85 11.37
C LEU A 71 -0.45 -3.94 12.52
N ILE A 72 0.16 -2.79 12.23
CA ILE A 72 0.59 -1.82 13.24
C ILE A 72 -0.60 -1.36 14.10
N VAL A 73 -1.74 -1.04 13.48
CA VAL A 73 -2.96 -0.64 14.19
C VAL A 73 -3.44 -1.75 15.14
N ILE A 74 -3.42 -3.01 14.69
CA ILE A 74 -3.80 -4.15 15.53
C ILE A 74 -2.83 -4.32 16.70
N ILE A 75 -1.52 -4.22 16.46
CA ILE A 75 -0.49 -4.34 17.50
C ILE A 75 -0.70 -3.25 18.56
N ILE A 76 -0.95 -2.00 18.15
CA ILE A 76 -1.22 -0.90 19.06
C ILE A 76 -2.49 -1.15 19.89
N ASP A 77 -3.57 -1.66 19.27
CA ASP A 77 -4.81 -2.00 19.98
C ASP A 77 -4.57 -3.10 21.04
N VAL A 78 -3.87 -4.17 20.67
CA VAL A 78 -3.55 -5.29 21.57
C VAL A 78 -2.68 -4.82 22.75
N LEU A 79 -1.62 -4.06 22.48
CA LEU A 79 -0.75 -3.50 23.52
C LEU A 79 -1.51 -2.53 24.44
N SER A 80 -2.44 -1.76 23.91
CA SER A 80 -3.27 -0.84 24.69
C SER A 80 -4.23 -1.57 25.62
N GLN A 81 -4.81 -2.69 25.18
CA GLN A 81 -5.65 -3.56 26.02
C GLN A 81 -4.84 -4.21 27.14
N ALA A 82 -3.65 -4.77 26.81
CA ALA A 82 -2.77 -5.38 27.79
C ALA A 82 -2.31 -4.39 28.89
N ARG A 83 -2.06 -3.12 28.53
CA ARG A 83 -1.70 -2.07 29.49
C ARG A 83 -2.85 -1.69 30.42
N ARG A 84 -4.10 -1.74 29.97
CA ARG A 84 -5.28 -1.43 30.80
C ARG A 84 -5.49 -2.50 31.88
N HIS A 85 -5.43 -3.77 31.51
CA HIS A 85 -5.59 -4.89 32.45
C HIS A 85 -4.52 -4.99 33.54
N ARG A 86 -3.34 -4.36 33.37
CA ARG A 86 -2.27 -4.36 34.38
C ARG A 86 -2.46 -3.26 35.45
N LYS A 87 -3.34 -2.29 35.21
CA LYS A 87 -3.60 -1.18 36.14
C LYS A 87 -4.78 -1.42 37.09
N ASP A 88 -5.62 -2.40 36.79
CA ASP A 88 -6.72 -2.88 37.62
C ASP A 88 -6.22 -4.00 38.56
#